data_AF-A0A9P5GNW0-F1
#
_entry.id   AF-A0A9P5GNW0-F1
#
_cell.length_a   1.000
_cell.length_b   1.000
_cell.length_c   1.000
_cell.angle_alpha   90.00
_cell.angle_beta   90.00
_cell.angle_gamma   90.00
#
_symmetry.space_group_name_H-M   'P 1'
#
loop_
_entity.id
_entity.type
_entity.pdbx_description
1 polymer ?
#
loop_
_entity_poly.entity_id
_entity_poly.type
_entity_poly.pdbx_seq_one_letter_code
_entity_poly.pdbx_strand_id
1 'polypeptide(L)'
;MLNTQSKILADLFLWRKTYTVSVAHLETNKLSGKDQTGYLLLRVHHEMATMMASACLLPDEAESELIFDGFVENFIRIMTGFLDIWKSWSATAFHGNDLSKIASASDEVKDTFQNFKEVSDMNTILEASLLDLLEKSSIVNYYMQSLDCTRNGFTVEMGYIPPVYYTAIKCRVPRIRRQAVRALRAAPHREGLWNGSLLADVVEEIIKVEEGGFYAGDVSVNSSVGYILPRNEDLLVPKVPAEARVSDVRVLLPVDVGGHTYVTYRRRSGGEWVTFKQKIGT
;
A
#
# COMPACT_ATOMS: atom_id res chain seq x y z
N MET A 1 16.81 -25.31 -5.51
CA MET A 1 16.28 -23.93 -5.55
C MET A 1 15.20 -23.78 -6.61
N LEU A 2 15.48 -23.97 -7.90
CA LEU A 2 14.48 -23.83 -8.98
C LEU A 2 13.24 -24.72 -8.79
N ASN A 3 13.42 -26.01 -8.51
CA ASN A 3 12.31 -26.94 -8.26
C ASN A 3 11.41 -26.48 -7.08
N THR A 4 12.02 -25.91 -6.04
CA THR A 4 11.31 -25.36 -4.88
C THR A 4 10.47 -24.14 -5.27
N GLN A 5 11.05 -23.21 -6.04
CA GLN A 5 10.33 -22.03 -6.55
C GLN A 5 9.14 -22.44 -7.41
N SER A 6 9.33 -23.36 -8.36
CA SER A 6 8.25 -23.85 -9.21
C SER A 6 7.11 -24.48 -8.41
N LYS A 7 7.45 -25.24 -7.35
CA LYS A 7 6.44 -25.82 -6.46
C LYS A 7 5.65 -24.74 -5.71
N ILE A 8 6.34 -23.75 -5.12
CA ILE A 8 5.68 -22.64 -4.42
C ILE A 8 4.73 -21.88 -5.35
N LEU A 9 5.16 -21.60 -6.58
CA LEU A 9 4.32 -20.92 -7.57
C LEU A 9 3.10 -21.75 -7.97
N ALA A 10 3.26 -23.06 -8.15
CA ALA A 10 2.15 -23.97 -8.42
C ALA A 10 1.14 -24.01 -7.26
N ASP A 11 1.64 -24.06 -6.02
CA ASP A 11 0.80 -24.06 -4.81
C ASP A 11 0.06 -22.73 -4.65
N LEU A 12 0.72 -21.59 -4.87
CA LEU A 12 0.09 -20.26 -4.85
C LEU A 12 -0.97 -20.12 -5.95
N PHE A 13 -0.73 -20.67 -7.13
CA PHE A 13 -1.71 -20.68 -8.22
C PHE A 13 -2.94 -21.51 -7.86
N LEU A 14 -2.75 -22.70 -7.28
CA LEU A 14 -3.83 -23.55 -6.82
C LEU A 14 -4.62 -22.87 -5.69
N TRP A 15 -3.93 -22.26 -4.72
CA TRP A 15 -4.54 -21.50 -3.64
C TRP A 15 -5.45 -20.40 -4.19
N ARG A 16 -5.01 -19.66 -5.23
CA ARG A 16 -5.81 -18.58 -5.84
C ARG A 16 -7.11 -19.09 -6.47
N LYS A 17 -7.07 -20.25 -7.12
CA LYS A 17 -8.28 -20.90 -7.65
C LYS A 17 -9.25 -21.24 -6.53
N THR A 18 -8.76 -21.89 -5.48
CA THR A 18 -9.57 -22.26 -4.31
C THR A 18 -10.16 -21.02 -3.63
N TYR A 19 -9.35 -20.00 -3.38
CA TYR A 19 -9.78 -18.72 -2.81
C TYR A 19 -10.95 -18.10 -3.59
N THR A 20 -10.85 -18.07 -4.92
CA THR A 20 -11.89 -17.48 -5.78
C THR A 20 -13.23 -18.22 -5.65
N VAL A 21 -13.19 -19.56 -5.62
CA VAL A 21 -14.39 -20.39 -5.40
C VAL A 21 -14.95 -20.19 -3.99
N SER A 22 -14.08 -20.15 -2.97
CA SER A 22 -14.48 -19.93 -1.59
C SER A 22 -15.15 -18.58 -1.41
N VAL A 23 -14.56 -17.48 -1.89
CA VAL A 23 -15.14 -16.14 -1.77
C VAL A 23 -16.52 -16.06 -2.42
N ALA A 24 -16.69 -16.60 -3.63
CA ALA A 24 -17.99 -16.63 -4.28
C ALA A 24 -19.06 -17.35 -3.44
N HIS A 25 -18.69 -18.47 -2.80
CA HIS A 25 -19.58 -19.17 -1.87
C HIS A 25 -19.89 -18.36 -0.61
N LEU A 26 -18.91 -17.64 -0.08
CA LEU A 26 -19.09 -16.82 1.14
C LEU A 26 -19.95 -15.59 0.91
N GLU A 27 -19.81 -14.93 -0.25
CA GLU A 27 -20.68 -13.83 -0.67
C GLU A 27 -22.15 -14.26 -0.74
N THR A 28 -22.42 -15.49 -1.20
CA THR A 28 -23.79 -16.03 -1.21
C THR A 28 -24.39 -16.29 0.17
N ASN A 29 -23.54 -16.49 1.20
CA ASN A 29 -23.97 -16.86 2.56
C ASN A 29 -24.01 -15.69 3.56
N LYS A 30 -23.75 -14.44 3.13
CA LYS A 30 -23.82 -13.21 3.95
C LYS A 30 -23.09 -13.30 5.30
N LEU A 31 -21.79 -13.59 5.28
CA LEU A 31 -20.95 -13.59 6.48
C LEU A 31 -20.86 -12.21 7.16
N SER A 32 -20.47 -12.23 8.44
CA SER A 32 -20.18 -11.06 9.26
C SER A 32 -19.00 -10.23 8.70
N GLY A 33 -18.99 -8.91 8.92
CA GLY A 33 -17.97 -8.01 8.37
C GLY A 33 -16.53 -8.28 8.84
N LYS A 34 -16.34 -8.88 10.03
CA LYS A 34 -15.01 -9.30 10.51
C LYS A 34 -14.42 -10.43 9.64
N ASP A 35 -15.26 -11.37 9.20
CA ASP A 35 -14.81 -12.49 8.36
C ASP A 35 -14.40 -12.00 6.97
N GLN A 36 -15.12 -11.00 6.43
CA GLN A 36 -14.83 -10.42 5.11
C GLN A 36 -13.45 -9.77 5.03
N THR A 37 -13.04 -9.03 6.07
CA THR A 37 -11.72 -8.38 6.11
C THR A 37 -10.57 -9.40 6.05
N GLY A 38 -10.71 -10.54 6.74
CA GLY A 38 -9.70 -11.59 6.75
C GLY A 38 -9.38 -12.14 5.35
N TYR A 39 -10.41 -12.38 4.53
CA TYR A 39 -10.21 -12.86 3.15
C TYR A 39 -9.54 -11.82 2.26
N LEU A 40 -9.90 -10.54 2.41
CA LEU A 40 -9.27 -9.46 1.66
C LEU A 40 -7.77 -9.34 2.01
N LEU A 41 -7.42 -9.49 3.29
CA LEU A 41 -6.02 -9.53 3.74
C LEU A 41 -5.26 -10.72 3.13
N LEU A 42 -5.86 -11.92 3.13
CA LEU A 42 -5.26 -13.10 2.49
C LEU A 42 -4.99 -12.87 1.00
N ARG A 43 -5.91 -12.21 0.29
CA ARG A 43 -5.73 -11.88 -1.13
C ARG A 43 -4.55 -10.94 -1.36
N VAL A 44 -4.41 -9.86 -0.60
CA VAL A 44 -3.30 -8.90 -0.80
C VAL A 44 -1.94 -9.53 -0.46
N HIS A 45 -1.88 -10.35 0.58
CA HIS A 45 -0.66 -11.11 0.92
C HIS A 45 -0.32 -12.16 -0.14
N HIS A 46 -1.33 -12.81 -0.73
CA HIS A 46 -1.13 -13.74 -1.85
C HIS A 46 -0.52 -13.06 -3.07
N GLU A 47 -0.99 -11.86 -3.44
CA GLU A 47 -0.40 -11.10 -4.55
C GLU A 47 1.07 -10.78 -4.28
N MET A 48 1.38 -10.30 -3.06
CA MET A 48 2.75 -10.02 -2.63
C MET A 48 3.64 -11.27 -2.68
N ALA A 49 3.18 -12.38 -2.08
CA ALA A 49 3.91 -13.64 -2.05
C ALA A 49 4.18 -14.19 -3.46
N THR A 50 3.23 -14.05 -4.39
CA THR A 50 3.37 -14.48 -5.78
C THR A 50 4.48 -13.69 -6.49
N MET A 51 4.53 -12.37 -6.31
CA MET A 51 5.60 -11.55 -6.86
C MET A 51 6.97 -11.89 -6.25
N MET A 52 7.02 -12.05 -4.93
CA MET A 52 8.25 -12.43 -4.22
C MET A 52 8.78 -13.79 -4.69
N ALA A 53 7.91 -14.80 -4.78
CA ALA A 53 8.28 -16.13 -5.25
C ALA A 53 8.73 -16.10 -6.72
N SER A 54 8.13 -15.24 -7.55
CA SER A 54 8.53 -15.12 -8.96
C SER A 54 9.91 -14.49 -9.13
N ALA A 55 10.26 -13.52 -8.29
CA ALA A 55 11.53 -12.79 -8.39
C ALA A 55 12.69 -13.40 -7.58
N CYS A 56 12.44 -14.34 -6.65
CA CYS A 56 13.41 -14.74 -5.63
C CYS A 56 14.68 -15.44 -6.12
N LEU A 57 14.71 -15.95 -7.35
CA LEU A 57 15.88 -16.61 -7.95
C LEU A 57 16.53 -15.80 -9.08
N LEU A 58 16.11 -14.54 -9.28
CA LEU A 58 16.75 -13.69 -10.28
C LEU A 58 18.20 -13.38 -9.89
N PRO A 59 19.12 -13.36 -10.87
CA PRO A 59 20.48 -12.93 -10.64
C PRO A 59 20.48 -11.44 -10.28
N ASP A 60 21.42 -11.02 -9.44
CA ASP A 60 21.57 -9.65 -8.98
C ASP A 60 22.24 -8.76 -10.04
N GLU A 61 21.52 -8.56 -11.13
CA GLU A 61 21.93 -7.78 -12.30
C GLU A 61 21.15 -6.46 -12.39
N ALA A 62 21.60 -5.52 -13.23
CA ALA A 62 20.90 -4.22 -13.40
C ALA A 62 19.43 -4.38 -13.78
N GLU A 63 19.14 -5.41 -14.56
CA GLU A 63 17.81 -5.65 -15.12
C GLU A 63 16.94 -6.49 -14.18
N SER A 64 17.47 -6.94 -13.03
CA SER A 64 16.74 -7.76 -12.07
C SER A 64 15.48 -7.05 -11.55
N GLU A 65 15.57 -5.74 -11.31
CA GLU A 65 14.43 -4.91 -10.88
C GLU A 65 13.44 -4.61 -12.02
N LEU A 66 13.74 -4.97 -13.28
CA LEU A 66 12.79 -4.84 -14.40
C LEU A 66 11.69 -5.89 -14.33
N ILE A 67 11.88 -7.03 -13.66
CA ILE A 67 10.84 -8.06 -13.54
C ILE A 67 9.54 -7.49 -12.95
N PHE A 68 9.66 -6.52 -12.02
CA PHE A 68 8.51 -5.92 -11.35
C PHE A 68 7.64 -5.09 -12.30
N ASP A 69 8.16 -4.71 -13.47
CA ASP A 69 7.35 -4.03 -14.48
C ASP A 69 6.26 -4.92 -15.07
N GLY A 70 6.43 -6.24 -15.03
CA GLY A 70 5.44 -7.23 -15.43
C GLY A 70 4.33 -7.47 -14.38
N PHE A 71 4.49 -6.96 -13.16
CA PHE A 71 3.55 -7.18 -12.04
C PHE A 71 2.64 -5.97 -11.76
N VAL A 72 2.48 -5.04 -12.70
CA VAL A 72 1.61 -3.84 -12.53
C VAL A 72 0.21 -4.23 -12.09
N GLU A 73 -0.39 -5.27 -12.68
CA GLU A 73 -1.71 -5.73 -12.27
C GLU A 73 -1.75 -6.24 -10.82
N ASN A 74 -0.72 -6.94 -10.36
CA ASN A 74 -0.64 -7.43 -8.98
C ASN A 74 -0.56 -6.26 -7.99
N PHE A 75 0.22 -5.23 -8.31
CA PHE A 75 0.26 -4.00 -7.52
C PHE A 75 -1.11 -3.30 -7.47
N ILE A 76 -1.80 -3.18 -8.61
CA ILE A 76 -3.16 -2.64 -8.65
C ILE A 76 -4.08 -3.48 -7.76
N ARG A 77 -4.02 -4.81 -7.83
CA ARG A 77 -4.83 -5.70 -6.98
C ARG A 77 -4.55 -5.54 -5.49
N ILE A 78 -3.30 -5.25 -5.09
CA ILE A 78 -2.98 -4.91 -3.70
C ILE A 78 -3.66 -3.60 -3.29
N MET A 79 -3.56 -2.56 -4.12
CA MET A 79 -4.20 -1.26 -3.84
C MET A 79 -5.74 -1.36 -3.86
N THR A 80 -6.30 -2.19 -4.73
CA THR A 80 -7.74 -2.53 -4.73
C THR A 80 -8.12 -3.24 -3.44
N GLY A 81 -7.34 -4.22 -3.00
CA GLY A 81 -7.59 -4.90 -1.72
C GLY A 81 -7.54 -3.94 -0.53
N PHE A 82 -6.62 -2.98 -0.52
CA PHE A 82 -6.61 -1.90 0.47
C PHE A 82 -7.91 -1.09 0.45
N LEU A 83 -8.37 -0.65 -0.72
CA LEU A 83 -9.64 0.05 -0.86
C LEU A 83 -10.84 -0.80 -0.42
N ASP A 84 -10.86 -2.09 -0.76
CA ASP A 84 -11.95 -3.00 -0.39
C ASP A 84 -12.01 -3.23 1.13
N ILE A 85 -10.84 -3.32 1.79
CA ILE A 85 -10.75 -3.37 3.26
C ILE A 85 -11.37 -2.10 3.85
N TRP A 86 -11.06 -0.94 3.29
CA TRP A 86 -11.64 0.34 3.70
C TRP A 86 -13.15 0.42 3.52
N LYS A 87 -13.68 -0.06 2.39
CA LYS A 87 -15.13 -0.14 2.15
C LYS A 87 -15.81 -1.09 3.12
N SER A 88 -15.19 -2.23 3.42
CA SER A 88 -15.72 -3.20 4.40
C SER A 88 -15.76 -2.60 5.80
N TRP A 89 -14.70 -1.89 6.20
CA TRP A 89 -14.64 -1.20 7.49
C TRP A 89 -15.63 -0.05 7.59
N SER A 90 -15.76 0.77 6.56
CA SER A 90 -16.71 1.88 6.57
C SER A 90 -18.16 1.36 6.66
N ALA A 91 -18.49 0.28 5.95
CA ALA A 91 -19.81 -0.34 6.01
C ALA A 91 -20.16 -0.91 7.39
N THR A 92 -19.16 -1.32 8.19
CA THR A 92 -19.36 -1.86 9.54
C THR A 92 -19.31 -0.78 10.63
N ALA A 93 -18.49 0.26 10.43
CA ALA A 93 -18.28 1.32 11.42
C ALA A 93 -19.33 2.43 11.33
N PHE A 94 -19.87 2.73 10.15
CA PHE A 94 -20.86 3.78 9.96
C PHE A 94 -22.28 3.21 10.00
N HIS A 95 -22.85 3.07 11.19
CA HIS A 95 -24.30 2.89 11.35
C HIS A 95 -25.02 4.24 11.31
N GLY A 96 -26.30 4.27 10.89
CA GLY A 96 -27.04 5.51 10.55
C GLY A 96 -27.08 6.64 11.59
N ASN A 97 -26.75 6.37 12.86
CA ASN A 97 -26.64 7.39 13.92
C ASN A 97 -25.23 8.03 14.04
N ASP A 98 -24.23 7.60 13.27
CA ASP A 98 -22.85 8.13 13.32
C ASP A 98 -22.58 9.20 12.25
N LEU A 99 -23.33 9.21 11.14
CA LEU A 99 -23.26 10.28 10.13
C LEU A 99 -23.62 11.65 10.71
N SER A 100 -24.56 11.70 11.67
CA SER A 100 -24.90 12.94 12.38
C SER A 100 -23.78 13.43 13.30
N LYS A 101 -22.93 12.53 13.81
CA LYS A 101 -21.73 12.88 14.57
C LYS A 101 -20.62 13.41 13.66
N ILE A 102 -20.47 12.85 12.45
CA ILE A 102 -19.56 13.37 11.41
C ILE A 102 -20.01 14.73 10.92
N ALA A 103 -21.32 14.93 10.71
CA ALA A 103 -21.90 16.22 10.33
C ALA A 103 -21.75 17.30 11.43
N SER A 104 -21.44 16.90 12.68
CA SER A 104 -21.09 17.83 13.77
C SER A 104 -19.59 18.11 13.87
N ALA A 105 -18.75 17.34 13.17
CA ALA A 105 -17.31 17.58 13.07
C ALA A 105 -17.02 18.67 12.02
N SER A 106 -15.89 19.36 12.21
CA SER A 106 -15.24 20.38 11.34
C SER A 106 -15.91 20.73 10.00
N ASP A 107 -15.98 22.02 9.67
CA ASP A 107 -16.58 22.50 8.42
C ASP A 107 -15.93 21.92 7.15
N GLU A 108 -14.63 21.57 7.17
CA GLU A 108 -13.95 20.87 6.05
C GLU A 108 -14.48 19.44 5.81
N VAL A 109 -14.86 18.75 6.89
CA VAL A 109 -15.48 17.42 6.81
C VAL A 109 -16.92 17.57 6.32
N LYS A 110 -17.67 18.57 6.78
CA LYS A 110 -19.02 18.82 6.25
C LYS A 110 -19.02 19.02 4.74
N ASP A 111 -18.12 19.82 4.18
CA ASP A 111 -18.09 20.05 2.73
C ASP A 111 -17.77 18.78 1.93
N THR A 112 -16.94 17.89 2.49
CA THR A 112 -16.65 16.59 1.87
C THR A 112 -17.85 15.62 2.00
N PHE A 113 -18.60 15.71 3.09
CA PHE A 113 -19.68 14.77 3.44
C PHE A 113 -21.11 15.27 3.15
N GLN A 114 -21.32 16.53 2.74
CA GLN A 114 -22.62 17.15 2.43
C GLN A 114 -23.36 16.45 1.27
N ASN A 115 -22.64 15.71 0.43
CA ASN A 115 -23.20 15.03 -0.74
C ASN A 115 -23.68 13.59 -0.45
N PHE A 116 -23.50 13.06 0.77
CA PHE A 116 -23.86 11.68 1.10
C PHE A 116 -25.33 11.56 1.48
N LYS A 117 -26.10 10.73 0.75
CA LYS A 117 -27.49 10.38 1.11
C LYS A 117 -27.67 8.89 1.37
N GLU A 118 -26.82 8.01 0.80
CA GLU A 118 -26.91 6.54 0.95
C GLU A 118 -25.53 5.82 1.11
N VAL A 119 -25.54 4.53 1.49
CA VAL A 119 -24.32 3.69 1.64
C VAL A 119 -23.59 3.45 0.30
N SER A 120 -24.32 3.46 -0.81
CA SER A 120 -23.75 3.41 -2.17
C SER A 120 -22.86 4.64 -2.45
N ASP A 121 -23.28 5.83 -2.01
CA ASP A 121 -22.49 7.07 -2.14
C ASP A 121 -21.15 6.95 -1.41
N MET A 122 -21.11 6.20 -0.30
CA MET A 122 -19.88 5.99 0.46
C MET A 122 -18.82 5.22 -0.32
N ASN A 123 -19.18 4.15 -1.01
CA ASN A 123 -18.23 3.40 -1.83
C ASN A 123 -17.66 4.27 -2.95
N THR A 124 -18.50 5.06 -3.62
CA THR A 124 -18.08 5.99 -4.67
C THR A 124 -17.16 7.07 -4.13
N ILE A 125 -17.42 7.56 -2.92
CA ILE A 125 -16.61 8.62 -2.31
C ILE A 125 -15.27 8.07 -1.81
N LEU A 126 -15.23 6.85 -1.27
CA LEU A 126 -13.96 6.17 -0.97
C LEU A 126 -13.16 5.92 -2.26
N GLU A 127 -13.79 5.53 -3.35
CA GLU A 127 -13.10 5.39 -4.64
C GLU A 127 -12.48 6.71 -5.14
N ALA A 128 -13.22 7.80 -5.04
CA ALA A 128 -12.80 9.10 -5.55
C ALA A 128 -11.84 9.86 -4.63
N SER A 129 -11.95 9.66 -3.31
CA SER A 129 -11.39 10.57 -2.30
C SER A 129 -10.86 9.90 -1.04
N LEU A 130 -10.68 8.57 -1.01
CA LEU A 130 -10.14 7.87 0.16
C LEU A 130 -8.86 8.53 0.68
N LEU A 131 -7.86 8.80 -0.16
CA LEU A 131 -6.58 9.34 0.32
C LEU A 131 -6.74 10.73 0.96
N ASP A 132 -7.57 11.59 0.37
CA ASP A 132 -7.82 12.92 0.94
C ASP A 132 -8.59 12.82 2.27
N LEU A 133 -9.51 11.86 2.38
CA LEU A 133 -10.23 11.56 3.61
C LEU A 133 -9.28 11.09 4.71
N LEU A 134 -8.33 10.20 4.38
CA LEU A 134 -7.36 9.68 5.34
C LEU A 134 -6.46 10.78 5.92
N GLU A 135 -6.06 11.72 5.08
CA GLU A 135 -5.15 12.80 5.46
C GLU A 135 -5.84 13.92 6.23
N LYS A 136 -7.08 14.25 5.85
CA LYS A 136 -7.80 15.42 6.39
C LYS A 136 -8.73 15.08 7.55
N SER A 137 -9.15 13.82 7.70
CA SER A 137 -10.19 13.47 8.65
C SER A 137 -9.63 12.88 9.95
N SER A 138 -9.56 13.74 10.97
CA SER A 138 -9.33 13.28 12.36
C SER A 138 -10.40 12.30 12.84
N ILE A 139 -11.61 12.34 12.25
CA ILE A 139 -12.72 11.48 12.64
C ILE A 139 -12.61 10.08 12.03
N VAL A 140 -12.10 9.95 10.79
CA VAL A 140 -11.77 8.64 10.20
C VAL A 140 -10.66 7.98 11.03
N ASN A 141 -9.62 8.74 11.39
CA ASN A 141 -8.58 8.27 12.31
C ASN A 141 -9.14 7.87 13.69
N TYR A 142 -10.13 8.59 14.22
CA TYR A 142 -10.81 8.24 15.47
C TYR A 142 -11.59 6.91 15.38
N TYR A 143 -12.35 6.70 14.30
CA TYR A 143 -13.08 5.43 14.09
C TYR A 143 -12.10 4.27 13.83
N MET A 144 -10.99 4.52 13.16
CA MET A 144 -9.92 3.54 13.01
C MET A 144 -9.25 3.16 14.34
N GLN A 145 -9.08 4.12 15.26
CA GLN A 145 -8.56 3.87 16.61
C GLN A 145 -9.56 3.10 17.51
N SER A 146 -10.85 3.06 17.16
CA SER A 146 -11.87 2.37 17.96
C SER A 146 -11.94 0.85 17.74
N LEU A 147 -11.26 0.33 16.71
CA LEU A 147 -11.27 -1.08 16.31
C LEU A 147 -10.14 -1.88 16.96
N ASP A 148 -10.03 -1.84 18.30
CA ASP A 148 -9.03 -2.57 19.11
C ASP A 148 -7.56 -2.12 18.95
N CYS A 149 -7.31 -1.01 18.25
CA CYS A 149 -6.01 -0.37 18.19
C CYS A 149 -6.04 0.95 18.99
N THR A 150 -5.72 0.89 20.29
CA THR A 150 -5.53 2.09 21.13
C THR A 150 -4.74 3.16 20.38
N ARG A 151 -4.98 4.45 20.64
CA ARG A 151 -4.47 5.69 20.00
C ARG A 151 -3.08 5.71 19.29
N ASN A 152 -2.20 4.71 19.52
CA ASN A 152 -0.98 4.34 18.80
C ASN A 152 -0.86 2.80 18.60
N GLY A 153 -1.85 2.16 17.97
CA GLY A 153 -2.12 0.73 18.15
C GLY A 153 -0.99 -0.15 17.67
N PHE A 154 -0.59 -1.13 18.47
CA PHE A 154 0.32 -2.20 18.05
C PHE A 154 -0.50 -3.46 17.88
N THR A 155 -0.42 -4.09 16.72
CA THR A 155 -0.92 -5.45 16.49
C THR A 155 0.23 -6.36 16.10
N VAL A 156 0.18 -7.62 16.56
CA VAL A 156 1.14 -8.66 16.13
C VAL A 156 0.75 -9.21 14.76
N GLU A 157 -0.51 -9.02 14.34
CA GLU A 157 -1.02 -9.52 13.06
C GLU A 157 -0.53 -8.66 11.89
N MET A 158 -0.21 -9.30 10.77
CA MET A 158 0.14 -8.60 9.54
C MET A 158 -1.13 -8.22 8.79
N GLY A 159 -1.41 -6.93 8.75
CA GLY A 159 -2.48 -6.32 7.97
C GLY A 159 -2.01 -5.90 6.58
N TYR A 160 -2.37 -4.70 6.14
CA TYR A 160 -2.11 -4.22 4.79
C TYR A 160 -0.77 -3.48 4.64
N ILE A 161 -0.10 -3.12 5.74
CA ILE A 161 1.13 -2.30 5.67
C ILE A 161 2.23 -3.00 4.85
N PRO A 162 2.56 -4.29 5.04
CA PRO A 162 3.61 -4.95 4.27
C PRO A 162 3.32 -5.01 2.76
N PRO A 163 2.13 -5.45 2.30
CA PRO A 163 1.81 -5.43 0.86
C PRO A 163 1.82 -4.04 0.23
N VAL A 164 1.33 -3.01 0.94
CA VAL A 164 1.34 -1.63 0.46
C VAL A 164 2.78 -1.09 0.40
N TYR A 165 3.61 -1.37 1.41
CA TYR A 165 5.04 -1.04 1.38
C TYR A 165 5.75 -1.73 0.22
N TYR A 166 5.50 -3.02 0.01
CA TYR A 166 6.06 -3.77 -1.11
C TYR A 166 5.65 -3.17 -2.46
N THR A 167 4.40 -2.70 -2.56
CA THR A 167 3.90 -1.98 -3.73
C THR A 167 4.67 -0.67 -3.95
N ALA A 168 4.83 0.12 -2.89
CA ALA A 168 5.50 1.42 -2.98
C ALA A 168 7.00 1.29 -3.33
N ILE A 169 7.66 0.22 -2.86
CA ILE A 169 9.09 -0.04 -3.08
C ILE A 169 9.40 -0.75 -4.40
N LYS A 170 8.54 -1.65 -4.89
CA LYS A 170 8.82 -2.45 -6.11
C LYS A 170 8.07 -1.99 -7.35
N CYS A 171 6.91 -1.36 -7.21
CA CYS A 171 6.21 -0.81 -8.38
C CYS A 171 7.03 0.36 -8.96
N ARG A 172 6.97 0.51 -10.28
CA ARG A 172 7.61 1.64 -11.01
C ARG A 172 6.60 2.50 -11.76
N VAL A 173 5.30 2.25 -11.56
CA VAL A 173 4.23 3.15 -12.00
C VAL A 173 4.19 4.33 -11.03
N PRO A 174 4.51 5.56 -11.45
CA PRO A 174 4.81 6.63 -10.52
C PRO A 174 3.60 7.03 -9.66
N ARG A 175 2.39 7.00 -10.24
CA ARG A 175 1.13 7.24 -9.50
C ARG A 175 0.90 6.23 -8.38
N ILE A 176 1.01 4.93 -8.68
CA ILE A 176 0.75 3.84 -7.72
C ILE A 176 1.69 3.98 -6.51
N ARG A 177 2.97 4.30 -6.77
CA ARG A 177 3.96 4.51 -5.69
C ARG A 177 3.55 5.62 -4.74
N ARG A 178 3.16 6.79 -5.26
CA ARG A 178 2.71 7.93 -4.45
C ARG A 178 1.42 7.61 -3.67
N GLN A 179 0.47 6.92 -4.29
CA GLN A 179 -0.76 6.47 -3.62
C GLN A 179 -0.45 5.49 -2.47
N ALA A 180 0.47 4.56 -2.68
CA ALA A 180 0.92 3.62 -1.65
C ALA A 180 1.64 4.33 -0.49
N VAL A 181 2.49 5.32 -0.77
CA VAL A 181 3.13 6.15 0.28
C VAL A 181 2.08 6.88 1.11
N ARG A 182 1.09 7.53 0.49
CA ARG A 182 0.01 8.22 1.20
C ARG A 182 -0.82 7.25 2.05
N ALA A 183 -1.09 6.06 1.54
CA ALA A 183 -1.75 5.00 2.32
C ALA A 183 -0.91 4.54 3.54
N LEU A 184 0.42 4.46 3.41
CA LEU A 184 1.32 4.13 4.54
C LEU A 184 1.35 5.24 5.59
N ARG A 185 1.41 6.52 5.18
CA ARG A 185 1.35 7.68 6.08
C ARG A 185 0.08 7.68 6.91
N ALA A 186 -1.03 7.31 6.28
CA ALA A 186 -2.35 7.23 6.90
C ALA A 186 -2.58 6.00 7.79
N ALA A 187 -1.64 5.05 7.85
CA ALA A 187 -1.83 3.85 8.65
C ALA A 187 -1.92 4.21 10.15
N PRO A 188 -3.01 3.85 10.85
CA PRO A 188 -3.27 4.31 12.22
C PRO A 188 -2.50 3.49 13.28
N HIS A 189 -1.88 2.38 12.87
CA HIS A 189 -1.29 1.38 13.74
C HIS A 189 0.06 0.87 13.21
N ARG A 190 0.77 0.16 14.09
CA ARG A 190 2.00 -0.58 13.80
C ARG A 190 1.68 -2.08 13.79
N GLU A 191 2.10 -2.77 12.74
CA GLU A 191 1.93 -4.22 12.57
C GLU A 191 3.26 -4.92 12.84
N GLY A 192 3.52 -5.33 14.09
CA GLY A 192 4.80 -5.92 14.46
C GLY A 192 5.97 -4.97 14.20
N LEU A 193 6.83 -5.30 13.24
CA LEU A 193 7.96 -4.44 12.83
C LEU A 193 7.57 -3.36 11.79
N TRP A 194 6.36 -3.43 11.25
CA TRP A 194 5.89 -2.56 10.18
C TRP A 194 5.23 -1.30 10.74
N ASN A 195 5.92 -0.17 10.64
CA ASN A 195 5.39 1.15 11.00
C ASN A 195 5.13 1.96 9.71
N GLY A 196 3.87 2.28 9.43
CA GLY A 196 3.49 2.94 8.17
C GLY A 196 4.20 4.27 7.93
N SER A 197 4.24 5.16 8.94
CA SER A 197 4.91 6.47 8.81
C SER A 197 6.42 6.33 8.55
N LEU A 198 7.11 5.46 9.29
CA LEU A 198 8.53 5.20 9.09
C LEU A 198 8.81 4.63 7.69
N LEU A 199 7.99 3.68 7.25
CA LEU A 199 8.14 3.06 5.94
C LEU A 199 7.81 4.02 4.81
N ALA A 200 6.89 4.96 5.02
CA ALA A 200 6.65 6.06 4.09
C ALA A 200 7.91 6.93 3.94
N ASP A 201 8.58 7.31 5.05
CA ASP A 201 9.85 8.06 4.98
C ASP A 201 10.93 7.29 4.19
N VAL A 202 11.04 5.97 4.42
CA VAL A 202 11.96 5.10 3.67
C VAL A 202 11.63 5.14 2.18
N VAL A 203 10.37 4.93 1.81
CA VAL A 203 9.97 4.83 0.41
C VAL A 203 10.11 6.18 -0.30
N GLU A 204 9.79 7.29 0.36
CA GLU A 204 9.97 8.63 -0.19
C GLU A 204 11.45 8.91 -0.53
N GLU A 205 12.38 8.52 0.34
CA GLU A 205 13.81 8.63 0.04
C GLU A 205 14.21 7.74 -1.15
N ILE A 206 13.67 6.52 -1.24
CA ILE A 206 13.95 5.61 -2.37
C ILE A 206 13.38 6.17 -3.68
N ILE A 207 12.14 6.67 -3.66
CA ILE A 207 11.51 7.36 -4.79
C ILE A 207 12.38 8.54 -5.24
N LYS A 208 12.80 9.38 -4.30
CA LYS A 208 13.66 10.54 -4.58
C LYS A 208 14.98 10.14 -5.24
N VAL A 209 15.61 9.07 -4.76
CA VAL A 209 16.88 8.57 -5.29
C VAL A 209 16.72 8.00 -6.71
N GLU A 210 15.67 7.22 -6.94
CA GLU A 210 15.40 6.59 -8.24
C GLU A 210 14.88 7.58 -9.28
N GLU A 211 13.91 8.41 -8.91
CA GLU A 211 13.24 9.33 -9.82
C GLU A 211 14.09 10.58 -10.06
N GLY A 212 14.82 11.09 -9.06
CA GLY A 212 15.63 12.30 -9.20
C GLY A 212 14.83 13.44 -9.84
N GLY A 213 15.31 13.95 -10.98
CA GLY A 213 14.60 14.96 -11.78
C GLY A 213 13.74 14.40 -12.93
N PHE A 214 13.61 13.08 -13.07
CA PHE A 214 13.00 12.42 -14.23
C PHE A 214 11.55 12.86 -14.48
N TYR A 215 10.78 13.15 -13.42
CA TYR A 215 9.40 13.62 -13.53
C TYR A 215 9.21 15.10 -13.15
N ALA A 216 10.27 15.92 -13.10
CA ALA A 216 10.19 17.30 -12.61
C ALA A 216 9.20 18.19 -13.40
N GLY A 217 9.02 17.92 -14.70
CA GLY A 217 8.07 18.64 -15.56
C GLY A 217 6.69 17.98 -15.71
N ASP A 218 6.48 16.80 -15.11
CA ASP A 218 5.25 16.04 -15.31
C ASP A 218 4.19 16.45 -14.28
N VAL A 219 3.25 17.28 -14.73
CA VAL A 219 2.14 17.78 -13.89
C VAL A 219 1.25 16.64 -13.41
N SER A 220 1.04 15.60 -14.22
CA SER A 220 0.19 14.47 -13.86
C SER A 220 0.80 13.76 -12.65
N VAL A 221 2.09 13.42 -12.71
CA VAL A 221 2.85 12.78 -11.64
C VAL A 221 2.85 13.59 -10.35
N ASN A 222 3.05 14.90 -10.45
CA ASN A 222 3.26 15.79 -9.30
C ASN A 222 1.95 16.31 -8.69
N SER A 223 0.81 16.11 -9.37
CA SER A 223 -0.50 16.47 -8.83
C SER A 223 -0.92 15.55 -7.66
N SER A 224 -1.46 16.15 -6.60
CA SER A 224 -2.14 15.41 -5.53
C SER A 224 -3.55 15.01 -5.98
N VAL A 225 -3.93 13.75 -5.75
CA VAL A 225 -5.21 13.19 -6.20
C VAL A 225 -5.87 12.39 -5.09
N GLY A 226 -7.17 12.54 -4.84
CA GLY A 226 -7.84 11.83 -3.74
C GLY A 226 -8.04 10.33 -3.94
N TYR A 227 -7.96 9.85 -5.17
CA TYR A 227 -8.23 8.46 -5.53
C TYR A 227 -7.02 7.54 -5.27
N ILE A 228 -7.30 6.29 -4.90
CA ILE A 228 -6.27 5.29 -4.54
C ILE A 228 -5.83 4.40 -5.71
N LEU A 229 -6.69 4.20 -6.72
CA LEU A 229 -6.41 3.35 -7.87
C LEU A 229 -5.93 4.17 -9.06
N PRO A 230 -4.90 3.73 -9.81
CA PRO A 230 -4.44 4.48 -10.99
C PRO A 230 -5.50 4.49 -12.09
N ARG A 231 -5.54 5.58 -12.86
CA ARG A 231 -6.30 5.66 -14.12
C ARG A 231 -5.46 5.15 -15.29
N ASN A 232 -6.09 4.94 -16.44
CA ASN A 232 -5.38 4.51 -17.65
C ASN A 232 -4.25 5.47 -18.04
N GLU A 233 -4.49 6.77 -17.93
CA GLU A 233 -3.47 7.83 -18.15
C GLU A 233 -2.26 7.68 -17.23
N ASP A 234 -2.47 7.33 -15.95
CA ASP A 234 -1.39 7.14 -14.98
C ASP A 234 -0.48 5.94 -15.34
N LEU A 235 -1.01 4.95 -16.08
CA LEU A 235 -0.26 3.76 -16.52
C LEU A 235 0.60 4.02 -17.76
N LEU A 236 0.34 5.10 -18.50
CA LEU A 236 1.08 5.47 -19.71
C LEU A 236 2.35 6.27 -19.40
N VAL A 237 2.49 6.76 -18.16
CA VAL A 237 3.68 7.51 -17.74
C VAL A 237 4.92 6.62 -17.84
N PRO A 238 6.00 7.05 -18.53
CA PRO A 238 7.23 6.29 -18.64
C PRO A 238 7.79 5.93 -17.27
N LYS A 239 8.27 4.69 -17.10
CA LYS A 239 8.91 4.23 -15.86
C LYS A 239 10.38 4.67 -15.83
N VAL A 240 10.95 4.81 -14.64
CA VAL A 240 12.38 5.07 -14.49
C VAL A 240 13.22 3.94 -15.12
N PRO A 241 14.33 4.27 -15.79
CA PRO A 241 15.15 3.28 -16.49
C PRO A 241 15.95 2.40 -15.51
N ALA A 242 16.47 1.26 -15.99
CA ALA A 242 17.10 0.23 -15.16
C ALA A 242 18.25 0.76 -14.31
N GLU A 243 19.09 1.62 -14.89
CA GLU A 243 20.25 2.25 -14.25
C GLU A 243 19.92 3.19 -13.10
N ALA A 244 18.69 3.72 -13.06
CA ALA A 244 18.22 4.59 -11.99
C ALA A 244 17.62 3.79 -10.82
N ARG A 245 17.24 2.53 -11.04
CA ARG A 245 16.57 1.70 -10.04
C ARG A 245 17.54 1.25 -8.95
N VAL A 246 17.06 1.23 -7.72
CA VAL A 246 17.79 0.70 -6.57
C VAL A 246 17.42 -0.76 -6.31
N SER A 247 18.38 -1.51 -5.77
CA SER A 247 18.25 -2.91 -5.36
C SER A 247 18.58 -3.06 -3.87
N ASP A 248 18.26 -4.22 -3.27
CA ASP A 248 18.61 -4.62 -1.90
C ASP A 248 18.29 -3.55 -0.83
N VAL A 249 17.08 -2.99 -0.89
CA VAL A 249 16.61 -2.02 0.11
C VAL A 249 16.41 -2.72 1.45
N ARG A 250 17.13 -2.27 2.49
CA ARG A 250 17.03 -2.77 3.87
C ARG A 250 16.82 -1.63 4.84
N VAL A 251 15.88 -1.81 5.76
CA VAL A 251 15.63 -0.87 6.86
C VAL A 251 16.36 -1.36 8.10
N LEU A 252 17.26 -0.54 8.62
CA LEU A 252 18.04 -0.80 9.82
C LEU A 252 17.43 -0.03 10.98
N LEU A 253 16.71 -0.75 11.84
CA LEU A 253 16.12 -0.19 13.04
C LEU A 253 17.21 0.03 14.12
N PRO A 254 17.07 1.06 14.97
CA PRO A 254 18.00 1.28 16.06
C PRO A 254 17.93 0.16 17.09
N VAL A 255 19.08 -0.16 17.68
CA VAL A 255 19.19 -1.14 18.78
C VAL A 255 18.72 -0.52 20.09
N ASP A 256 18.99 0.77 20.29
CA ASP A 256 18.69 1.51 21.51
C ASP A 256 17.45 2.40 21.37
N VAL A 257 16.76 2.62 22.48
CA VAL A 257 15.63 3.55 22.57
C VAL A 257 16.16 4.97 22.31
N GLY A 258 15.78 5.56 21.18
CA GLY A 258 16.25 6.89 20.73
C GLY A 258 17.35 6.87 19.67
N GLY A 259 17.80 5.68 19.22
CA GLY A 259 18.72 5.57 18.10
C GLY A 259 18.06 5.96 16.76
N HIS A 260 18.89 6.15 15.74
CA HIS A 260 18.42 6.53 14.41
C HIS A 260 18.12 5.33 13.53
N THR A 261 17.04 5.41 12.75
CA THR A 261 16.76 4.46 11.68
C THR A 261 17.56 4.82 10.44
N TYR A 262 18.09 3.82 9.75
CA TYR A 262 18.76 3.99 8.46
C TYR A 262 18.10 3.12 7.40
N VAL A 263 18.17 3.56 6.15
CA VAL A 263 17.95 2.70 4.98
C VAL A 263 19.29 2.46 4.30
N THR A 264 19.53 1.21 3.89
CA THR A 264 20.60 0.87 2.95
C THR A 264 20.02 0.37 1.66
N TYR A 265 20.62 0.73 0.54
CA TYR A 265 20.21 0.26 -0.78
C TYR A 265 21.42 0.25 -1.72
N ARG A 266 21.33 -0.49 -2.81
CA ARG A 266 22.34 -0.53 -3.86
C ARG A 266 21.86 0.19 -5.09
N ARG A 267 22.75 0.94 -5.73
CA ARG A 267 22.48 1.64 -6.99
C ARG A 267 23.72 1.58 -7.89
N ARG A 268 23.53 1.62 -9.20
CA ARG A 268 24.63 1.81 -10.15
C ARG A 268 25.15 3.24 -10.14
N SER A 269 26.45 3.38 -9.98
CA SER A 269 27.18 4.64 -10.13
C SER A 269 28.47 4.36 -10.91
N GLY A 270 28.63 5.00 -12.08
CA GLY A 270 29.79 4.73 -12.94
C GLY A 270 29.86 3.30 -13.50
N GLY A 271 28.73 2.58 -13.56
CA GLY A 271 28.67 1.18 -14.04
C GLY A 271 28.88 0.12 -12.96
N GLU A 272 29.34 0.50 -11.77
CA GLU A 272 29.51 -0.40 -10.63
C GLU A 272 28.35 -0.31 -9.64
N TRP A 273 28.10 -1.41 -8.93
CA TRP A 273 27.13 -1.43 -7.84
C TRP A 273 27.75 -0.84 -6.58
N VAL A 274 27.13 0.24 -6.07
CA VAL A 274 27.56 0.90 -4.83
C VAL A 274 26.44 0.80 -3.80
N THR A 275 26.81 0.49 -2.55
CA THR A 275 25.90 0.48 -1.40
C THR A 275 25.87 1.86 -0.76
N PHE A 276 24.67 2.41 -0.61
CA PHE A 276 24.41 3.67 0.06
C PHE A 276 23.74 3.40 1.41
N LYS A 277 24.00 4.28 2.37
CA LYS A 277 23.36 4.29 3.69
C LYS A 277 22.87 5.69 3.99
N GLN A 278 21.57 5.82 4.23
CA GLN A 278 20.91 7.10 4.47
C GLN A 278 20.15 7.05 5.80
N LYS A 279 20.27 8.11 6.62
CA LYS A 279 19.46 8.26 7.83
C LYS A 279 18.02 8.60 7.42
N ILE A 280 17.05 7.96 8.06
CA ILE A 280 15.61 8.15 7.83
C ILE A 280 14.98 8.77 9.08
N GLY A 281 14.08 9.74 8.86
CA GLY A 281 13.49 10.54 9.93
C GLY A 281 14.45 11.63 10.45
N THR A 282 13.91 12.54 11.24
CA THR A 282 14.68 13.58 11.96
C THR A 282 15.17 13.05 13.30
#